data_AF-A0A553SQH9-F1
#
_entry.id   AF-A0A553SQH9-F1
#
_cell.length_a   1.000
_cell.length_b   1.000
_cell.length_c   1.000
_cell.angle_alpha   90.00
_cell.angle_beta   90.00
_cell.angle_gamma   90.00
#
_symmetry.space_group_name_H-M   'P 1'
#
loop_
_entity.id
_entity.type
_entity.pdbx_description
1 polymer ?
#
loop_
_entity_poly.entity_id
_entity_poly.type
_entity_poly.pdbx_seq_one_letter_code
_entity_poly.pdbx_strand_id
1 'polypeptide(L)'
;MKNTLQSINELLHEISRRKEDHLLSSLYKDNILDDLYSDALFIKITLEGNSLNGQVLKDLEIHMKHFLSIIQEDCFSPFFYLTADIERLLE
;
A
#
# COMPACT_ATOMS: atom_id res chain seq x y z
N MET A 1 14.12 2.49 -5.46
CA MET A 1 14.28 1.73 -4.21
C MET A 1 14.32 2.60 -2.96
N LYS A 2 15.34 3.43 -2.70
CA LYS A 2 15.39 4.23 -1.45
C LYS A 2 14.17 5.18 -1.30
N ASN A 3 13.81 5.89 -2.37
CA ASN A 3 12.63 6.75 -2.38
C ASN A 3 11.33 5.94 -2.26
N THR A 4 11.22 4.83 -2.98
CA THR A 4 10.05 3.95 -2.96
C THR A 4 9.76 3.35 -1.58
N LEU A 5 10.80 2.87 -0.89
CA LEU A 5 10.68 2.33 0.47
C LEU A 5 10.28 3.44 1.47
N GLN A 6 10.79 4.66 1.27
CA GLN A 6 10.37 5.80 2.07
C GLN A 6 8.89 6.13 1.82
N SER A 7 8.44 6.22 0.57
CA SER A 7 7.04 6.47 0.22
C SER A 7 6.11 5.39 0.82
N ILE A 8 6.52 4.13 0.80
CA ILE A 8 5.75 3.03 1.43
C ILE A 8 5.72 3.15 2.96
N ASN A 9 6.80 3.58 3.61
CA ASN A 9 6.80 3.82 5.05
C ASN A 9 5.89 4.98 5.45
N GLU A 10 5.90 6.07 4.69
CA GLU A 10 5.01 7.22 4.91
C GLU A 10 3.53 6.82 4.75
N LEU A 11 3.24 6.01 3.73
CA LEU A 11 1.93 5.42 3.50
C LEU A 11 1.48 4.53 4.68
N LEU A 12 2.32 3.60 5.14
CA LEU A 12 2.01 2.73 6.27
C LEU A 12 1.70 3.52 7.54
N HIS A 13 2.50 4.56 7.82
CA HIS A 13 2.26 5.45 8.96
C HIS A 13 0.91 6.18 8.85
N GLU A 14 0.58 6.70 7.67
CA GLU A 14 -0.67 7.42 7.48
C GLU A 14 -1.90 6.49 7.52
N ILE A 15 -1.79 5.25 7.04
CA ILE A 15 -2.84 4.23 7.21
C ILE A 15 -3.04 3.92 8.71
N SER A 16 -1.95 3.65 9.45
CA SER A 16 -2.02 3.41 10.90
C SER A 16 -2.67 4.57 11.64
N ARG A 17 -2.27 5.82 11.34
CA ARG A 17 -2.86 7.02 11.96
C ARG A 17 -4.37 7.10 11.73
N ARG A 18 -4.84 6.76 10.52
CA ARG A 18 -6.28 6.76 10.18
C ARG A 18 -7.07 5.66 10.87
N LYS A 19 -6.45 4.52 11.16
CA LYS A 19 -7.07 3.43 11.93
C LYS A 19 -7.26 3.82 13.39
N GLU A 20 -6.31 4.56 13.95
CA GLU A 20 -6.34 5.03 15.34
C GLU A 20 -7.29 6.21 15.55
N ASP A 21 -7.52 7.02 14.52
CA ASP A 21 -8.47 8.14 14.55
C ASP A 21 -9.89 7.67 14.25
N HIS A 22 -10.75 7.62 15.28
CA HIS A 22 -12.14 7.17 15.17
C HIS A 22 -12.99 7.94 14.15
N LEU A 23 -12.74 9.24 13.96
CA LEU A 23 -13.49 10.04 12.99
C LEU A 23 -13.07 9.65 11.57
N LEU A 24 -11.77 9.53 11.33
CA LEU A 24 -11.26 9.12 10.02
C LEU A 24 -11.59 7.66 9.73
N SER A 25 -11.44 6.75 10.69
CA SER A 25 -11.72 5.33 10.51
C SER A 25 -13.17 5.09 10.07
N SER A 26 -14.11 5.88 10.59
CA SER A 26 -15.54 5.79 10.25
C SER A 26 -15.88 6.17 8.80
N LEU A 27 -14.96 6.83 8.09
CA LEU A 27 -15.14 7.21 6.69
C LEU A 27 -14.88 6.04 5.72
N TYR A 28 -14.26 4.97 6.20
CA TYR A 28 -13.90 3.82 5.38
C TYR A 28 -14.87 2.67 5.62
N LYS A 29 -15.18 1.90 4.58
CA LYS A 29 -15.91 0.63 4.75
C LYS A 29 -15.06 -0.31 5.60
N ASP A 30 -15.73 -1.19 6.32
CA ASP A 30 -15.08 -2.16 7.20
C ASP A 30 -13.95 -2.90 6.48
N ASN A 31 -12.81 -3.04 7.16
CA ASN A 31 -11.56 -3.71 6.75
C ASN A 31 -10.71 -3.05 5.65
N ILE A 32 -11.19 -2.01 4.95
CA ILE A 32 -10.42 -1.39 3.86
C ILE A 32 -9.03 -0.87 4.32
N LEU A 33 -8.97 -0.25 5.50
CA LEU A 33 -7.69 0.22 6.05
C LEU A 33 -6.78 -0.94 6.49
N ASP A 34 -7.35 -2.08 6.87
CA ASP A 34 -6.59 -3.29 7.19
C ASP A 34 -6.00 -3.91 5.92
N ASP A 35 -6.80 -3.99 4.85
CA ASP A 35 -6.40 -4.51 3.55
C ASP A 35 -5.27 -3.67 2.93
N LEU A 36 -5.41 -2.34 2.92
CA LEU A 36 -4.36 -1.43 2.46
C LEU A 36 -3.07 -1.57 3.26
N TYR A 37 -3.18 -1.69 4.58
CA TYR A 37 -2.02 -1.85 5.46
C TYR A 37 -1.29 -3.17 5.18
N SER A 38 -2.06 -4.25 5.03
CA SER A 38 -1.53 -5.59 4.72
C SER A 38 -0.77 -5.59 3.40
N ASP A 39 -1.37 -5.04 2.33
CA ASP A 39 -0.72 -4.98 1.01
C ASP A 39 0.54 -4.12 1.03
N ALA A 40 0.47 -2.91 1.61
CA ALA A 40 1.62 -2.02 1.71
C ALA A 40 2.78 -2.65 2.51
N LEU A 41 2.46 -3.40 3.57
CA LEU A 41 3.46 -4.09 4.38
C LEU A 41 4.09 -5.25 3.61
N PHE A 42 3.31 -6.02 2.85
CA PHE A 42 3.82 -7.09 2.00
C PHE A 42 4.78 -6.54 0.93
N ILE A 43 4.38 -5.47 0.25
CA ILE A 43 5.22 -4.80 -0.76
C ILE A 43 6.52 -4.33 -0.12
N LYS A 44 6.46 -3.67 1.05
CA LYS A 44 7.65 -3.22 1.79
C LYS A 44 8.61 -4.38 2.08
N ILE A 45 8.11 -5.45 2.72
CA ILE A 45 8.93 -6.60 3.12
C ILE A 45 9.57 -7.25 1.89
N THR A 46 8.83 -7.34 0.79
CA THR A 46 9.33 -7.93 -0.46
C THR A 46 10.40 -7.05 -1.12
N LEU A 47 10.30 -5.73 -1.02
CA LEU A 47 11.32 -4.80 -1.53
C LEU A 47 12.56 -4.71 -0.63
N GLU A 48 12.40 -4.86 0.69
CA GLU A 48 13.51 -4.94 1.65
C GLU A 48 14.23 -6.29 1.58
N GLY A 49 13.49 -7.37 1.30
CA GLY A 49 14.01 -8.71 1.09
C GLY A 49 14.51 -8.90 -0.33
N ASN A 50 15.83 -9.02 -0.54
CA ASN A 50 16.44 -9.29 -1.86
C ASN A 50 16.10 -10.68 -2.47
N SER A 51 15.06 -11.38 -2.00
CA SER A 51 14.69 -12.72 -2.44
C SER A 51 13.52 -12.68 -3.44
N LEU A 52 13.80 -12.18 -4.65
CA LEU A 52 12.85 -12.18 -5.75
C LEU A 52 12.91 -13.53 -6.49
N ASN A 53 12.27 -14.55 -5.92
CA ASN A 53 11.99 -15.78 -6.67
C ASN A 53 10.67 -15.62 -7.46
N GLY A 54 10.44 -16.51 -8.44
CA GLY A 54 9.29 -16.39 -9.34
C GLY A 54 7.91 -16.46 -8.68
N GLN A 55 7.79 -17.07 -7.49
CA GLN A 55 6.53 -17.08 -6.74
C GLN A 55 6.32 -15.74 -6.02
N VAL A 56 7.35 -15.24 -5.34
CA VAL A 56 7.33 -13.94 -4.64
C VAL A 56 7.00 -12.79 -5.60
N LEU A 57 7.49 -12.84 -6.84
CA LEU A 57 7.15 -11.84 -7.87
C LEU A 57 5.67 -11.87 -8.27
N LYS A 58 5.05 -13.06 -8.34
CA LYS A 58 3.61 -13.18 -8.62
C LYS A 58 2.77 -12.67 -7.47
N ASP A 59 3.16 -13.01 -6.25
CA ASP A 59 2.46 -12.55 -5.04
C ASP A 59 2.56 -11.02 -4.92
N LEU A 60 3.75 -10.46 -5.19
CA LEU A 60 3.95 -9.00 -5.26
C LEU A 60 3.02 -8.33 -6.27
N GLU A 61 2.90 -8.89 -7.48
CA GLU A 61 2.01 -8.36 -8.51
C GLU A 61 0.53 -8.39 -8.07
N ILE A 62 0.09 -9.45 -7.39
CA ILE A 62 -1.27 -9.58 -6.84
C ILE A 62 -1.52 -8.48 -5.79
N HIS A 63 -0.62 -8.35 -4.82
CA HIS A 63 -0.73 -7.34 -3.76
C HIS A 63 -0.72 -5.91 -4.32
N MET A 64 0.14 -5.62 -5.31
CA MET A 64 0.15 -4.30 -5.97
C MET A 64 -1.14 -4.01 -6.72
N LYS A 65 -1.69 -4.98 -7.45
CA LYS A 65 -2.97 -4.81 -8.16
C LYS A 65 -4.14 -4.57 -7.21
N HIS A 66 -4.21 -5.33 -6.12
CA HIS A 66 -5.24 -5.16 -5.11
C HIS A 66 -5.13 -3.79 -4.43
N PHE A 67 -3.93 -3.42 -4.00
CA PHE A 67 -3.64 -2.11 -3.41
C PHE A 67 -4.08 -0.94 -4.30
N LEU A 68 -3.73 -0.98 -5.60
CA LEU A 68 -4.12 0.05 -6.55
C LEU A 68 -5.65 0.09 -6.76
N SER A 69 -6.31 -1.07 -6.80
CA SER A 69 -7.77 -1.12 -6.95
C SER A 69 -8.50 -0.44 -5.78
N ILE A 70 -8.03 -0.62 -4.55
CA ILE A 70 -8.62 0.03 -3.37
C ILE A 70 -8.45 1.55 -3.42
N ILE A 71 -7.29 2.04 -3.88
CA ILE A 71 -7.03 3.48 -3.95
C ILE A 71 -7.82 4.14 -5.09
N GLN A 72 -8.02 3.43 -6.21
CA GLN A 72 -8.78 3.91 -7.36
C GLN A 72 -10.30 3.95 -7.12
N GLU A 73 -10.84 3.19 -6.15
CA GLU A 73 -12.26 3.25 -5.74
C GLU A 73 -12.65 4.53 -4.93
N ASP A 74 -11.89 5.62 -5.06
CA ASP A 74 -12.31 7.00 -4.76
C ASP A 74 -12.46 7.39 -3.26
N CYS A 75 -12.06 6.53 -2.32
CA CYS A 75 -12.09 6.83 -0.88
C CYS A 75 -10.75 7.36 -0.33
N PHE A 76 -9.72 7.49 -1.16
CA PHE A 76 -8.34 7.73 -0.72
C PHE A 76 -7.59 8.83 -1.48
N SER A 77 -8.29 9.92 -1.82
CA SER A 77 -7.68 11.13 -2.41
C SER A 77 -6.32 11.57 -1.79
N PRO A 78 -6.08 11.44 -0.46
CA PRO A 78 -4.78 11.78 0.12
C PRO A 78 -3.64 10.78 -0.13
N PHE A 79 -3.93 9.51 -0.46
CA PHE A 79 -2.90 8.51 -0.81
C PHE A 79 -2.55 8.54 -2.30
N PHE A 80 -3.33 9.23 -3.13
CA PHE A 80 -3.14 9.31 -4.58
C PHE A 80 -1.76 9.88 -4.98
N TYR A 81 -1.16 10.75 -4.16
CA TYR A 81 0.19 11.25 -4.43
C TYR A 81 1.30 10.24 -4.09
N LEU A 82 1.01 9.26 -3.22
CA LEU A 82 1.94 8.22 -2.78
C LEU A 82 1.90 6.98 -3.70
N THR A 83 0.82 6.78 -4.46
CA THR A 83 0.68 5.65 -5.39
C THR A 83 1.53 5.78 -6.65
N ALA A 84 1.85 7.00 -7.09
CA ALA A 84 2.64 7.23 -8.30
C ALA A 84 4.04 6.58 -8.25
N ASP A 85 4.65 6.47 -7.06
CA ASP A 85 5.93 5.79 -6.89
C ASP A 85 5.81 4.26 -6.88
N ILE A 86 4.63 3.72 -6.55
CA ILE A 86 4.30 2.29 -6.58
C ILE A 86 3.93 1.86 -8.01
N GLU A 87 3.18 2.66 -8.75
CA GLU A 87 2.83 2.39 -10.15
C GLU A 87 4.09 2.28 -11.04
N ARG A 88 5.11 3.12 -10.80
CA ARG A 88 6.41 3.06 -11.48
C ARG A 88 7.21 1.77 -11.24
N LEU A 89 6.83 0.94 -10.26
CA LEU A 89 7.44 -0.38 -10.07
C LEU A 89 6.88 -1.44 -11.04
N LEU A 90 5.75 -1.16 -11.71
CA LEU A 90 5.09 -2.06 -12.67
C LEU A 90 5.50 -1.80 -14.12
N GLU A 91 6.16 -0.67 -14.41
CA GLU A 91 6.76 -0.33 -15.71
C GLU A 91 8.19 -0.88 -15.84
#